data_AF-A0A5N5WWB7-F1
#
_entry.id   AF-A0A5N5WWB7-F1
#
_cell.length_a   1.000
_cell.length_b   1.000
_cell.length_c   1.000
_cell.angle_alpha   90.00
_cell.angle_beta   90.00
_cell.angle_gamma   90.00
#
_symmetry.space_group_name_H-M   'P 1'
#
loop_
_entity.id
_entity.type
_entity.pdbx_description
1 polymer ?
#
loop_
_entity_poly.entity_id
_entity_poly.type
_entity_poly.pdbx_seq_one_letter_code
_entity_poly.pdbx_strand_id
1 'polypeptide(L)'
;MSRMQVSATFSNLVNYPRELVRTVKKEIPAVTKQVRFNAGLRYNERHELVRTGNSGQPEYVGDPTPELDAAWDELMGAVNIFITAEEEPGLGGGLPTVFHDLHCLNMIRQNLHYYWDYYPHNNASILKPHLDHCIDSIRLSLMCSGDMTVAPIIWDYNKGRFIPDFEVHHTCRDYEALKEWTLARDSEHEERWRENAARLHAEGH
;
A
#
# COMPACT_ATOMS: atom_id res chain seq x y z
N MET A 1 32.80 -41.23 -1.97
CA MET A 1 31.65 -40.51 -2.56
C MET A 1 31.82 -39.03 -2.25
N SER A 2 32.01 -38.24 -3.29
CA SER A 2 32.51 -36.86 -3.23
C SER A 2 31.48 -35.92 -2.60
N ARG A 3 31.88 -35.14 -1.59
CA ARG A 3 31.15 -33.94 -1.17
C ARG A 3 31.25 -32.94 -2.31
N MET A 4 30.17 -32.77 -3.05
CA MET A 4 30.04 -31.66 -3.99
C MET A 4 30.19 -30.35 -3.19
N GLN A 5 31.34 -29.69 -3.37
CA GLN A 5 31.56 -28.31 -2.96
C GLN A 5 30.55 -27.43 -3.71
N VAL A 6 29.49 -27.01 -3.02
CA VAL A 6 28.71 -25.84 -3.43
C VAL A 6 29.56 -24.61 -3.04
N SER A 7 30.58 -24.33 -3.85
CA SER A 7 31.52 -23.22 -3.68
C SER A 7 31.21 -22.07 -4.64
N ALA A 8 29.92 -21.79 -4.85
CA ALA A 8 29.44 -20.62 -5.56
C ALA A 8 28.64 -19.74 -4.58
N THR A 9 29.36 -18.81 -3.95
CA THR A 9 28.91 -17.47 -3.52
C THR A 9 27.65 -17.36 -2.66
N PHE A 10 27.72 -17.78 -1.38
CA PHE A 10 26.86 -17.18 -0.34
C PHE A 10 27.06 -15.66 -0.24
N SER A 11 28.22 -15.15 -0.65
CA SER A 11 28.58 -13.73 -0.64
C SER A 11 27.63 -12.83 -1.45
N ASN A 12 27.01 -13.36 -2.52
CA ASN A 12 26.20 -12.54 -3.42
C ASN A 12 24.76 -12.30 -2.90
N LEU A 13 24.26 -13.16 -2.00
CA LEU A 13 22.97 -12.96 -1.31
C LEU A 13 23.10 -12.09 -0.04
N VAL A 14 24.34 -11.81 0.39
CA VAL A 14 24.65 -11.07 1.61
C VAL A 14 24.74 -9.56 1.36
N ASN A 15 25.00 -9.13 0.12
CA ASN A 15 25.16 -7.72 -0.24
C ASN A 15 24.58 -7.44 -1.64
N TYR A 16 23.32 -7.80 -1.88
CA TYR A 16 22.67 -7.32 -3.10
C TYR A 16 22.54 -5.79 -3.01
N PRO A 17 23.14 -5.00 -3.91
CA PRO A 17 23.14 -3.55 -3.79
C PRO A 17 21.73 -2.98 -3.91
N ARG A 18 21.28 -2.22 -2.91
CA ARG A 18 19.94 -1.60 -2.85
C ARG A 18 19.62 -0.71 -4.06
N GLU A 19 20.65 -0.17 -4.69
CA GLU A 19 20.61 0.64 -5.92
C GLU A 19 20.29 -0.16 -7.19
N LEU A 20 20.50 -1.49 -7.15
CA LEU A 20 20.35 -2.37 -8.31
C LEU A 20 18.99 -3.07 -8.35
N VAL A 21 18.15 -2.95 -7.32
CA VAL A 21 16.78 -3.48 -7.37
C VAL A 21 15.99 -2.62 -8.34
N ARG A 22 15.83 -3.09 -9.57
CA ARG A 22 15.02 -2.41 -10.58
C ARG A 22 13.61 -2.97 -10.59
N THR A 23 12.64 -2.09 -10.79
CA THR A 23 11.25 -2.47 -11.07
C THR A 23 11.21 -3.10 -12.47
N VAL A 24 11.51 -4.40 -12.58
CA VAL A 24 11.55 -5.09 -13.87
C VAL A 24 10.42 -6.12 -13.93
N LYS A 25 9.37 -5.83 -14.69
CA LYS A 25 8.70 -6.85 -15.52
C LYS A 25 8.21 -6.25 -16.82
N LYS A 26 8.87 -6.59 -17.94
CA LYS A 26 8.42 -6.28 -19.31
C LYS A 26 7.07 -6.96 -19.65
N GLU A 27 6.69 -7.97 -18.87
CA GLU A 27 5.50 -8.80 -19.07
C GLU A 27 4.22 -8.15 -18.55
N ILE A 28 4.31 -7.25 -17.56
CA ILE A 28 3.16 -6.51 -17.06
C ILE A 28 2.95 -5.32 -18.00
N PRO A 29 1.80 -5.22 -18.69
CA PRO A 29 1.57 -4.12 -19.60
C PRO A 29 1.60 -2.79 -18.84
N ALA A 30 2.31 -1.79 -19.37
CA ALA A 30 2.35 -0.44 -18.83
C ALA A 30 1.04 0.36 -19.06
N VAL A 31 -0.09 -0.34 -19.20
CA VAL A 31 -1.40 0.25 -19.47
C VAL A 31 -2.00 0.77 -18.18
N THR A 32 -2.51 1.99 -18.21
CA THR A 32 -3.29 2.54 -17.10
C THR A 32 -4.76 2.20 -17.27
N LYS A 33 -5.44 1.93 -16.17
CA LYS A 33 -6.89 1.69 -16.15
C LYS A 33 -7.54 2.71 -15.21
N GLN A 34 -8.60 3.36 -15.68
CA GLN A 34 -9.43 4.16 -14.80
C GLN A 34 -10.28 3.23 -13.92
N VAL A 35 -10.17 3.41 -12.61
CA VAL A 35 -10.95 2.69 -11.62
C VAL A 35 -11.72 3.69 -10.77
N ARG A 36 -13.00 3.42 -10.52
CA ARG A 36 -13.82 4.25 -9.62
C ARG A 36 -13.66 3.73 -8.21
N PHE A 37 -13.26 4.61 -7.30
CA PHE A 37 -13.18 4.27 -5.88
C PHE A 37 -14.60 4.20 -5.31
N ASN A 38 -14.90 3.12 -4.59
CA ASN A 38 -16.19 2.84 -3.97
C ASN A 38 -16.15 2.84 -2.43
N ALA A 39 -15.02 3.19 -1.83
CA ALA A 39 -14.91 3.46 -0.40
C ALA A 39 -15.47 4.86 -0.08
N GLY A 40 -16.76 5.14 -0.32
CA GLY A 40 -17.35 6.44 0.00
C GLY A 40 -17.96 6.50 1.42
N LEU A 41 -18.00 7.68 2.03
CA LEU A 41 -18.74 7.96 3.27
C LEU A 41 -19.85 8.97 3.02
N ARG A 42 -21.07 8.70 3.51
CA ARG A 42 -22.21 9.62 3.41
C ARG A 42 -23.08 9.51 4.66
N TYR A 43 -23.82 10.58 4.95
CA TYR A 43 -24.91 10.51 5.92
C TYR A 43 -26.18 10.01 5.23
N ASN A 44 -26.87 9.06 5.86
CA ASN A 44 -28.18 8.59 5.38
C ASN A 44 -29.32 9.52 5.86
N GLU A 45 -30.57 9.21 5.49
CA GLU A 45 -31.76 9.98 5.90
C GLU A 45 -31.97 10.03 7.42
N ARG A 46 -31.36 9.12 8.18
CA ARG A 46 -31.39 9.08 9.64
C ARG A 46 -30.23 9.87 10.28
N HIS A 47 -29.44 10.59 9.48
CA HIS A 47 -28.22 11.29 9.90
C HIS A 47 -27.15 10.37 10.49
N GLU A 48 -27.15 9.09 10.12
CA GLU A 48 -26.10 8.14 10.48
C GLU A 48 -25.03 8.16 9.40
N LEU A 49 -23.76 8.17 9.81
CA LEU A 49 -22.66 8.03 8.89
C LEU A 49 -22.54 6.58 8.43
N VAL A 50 -22.62 6.35 7.12
CA VAL A 50 -22.55 5.03 6.51
C VAL A 50 -21.54 4.99 5.37
N ARG A 51 -20.94 3.82 5.16
CA ARG A 51 -20.17 3.54 3.93
C ARG A 51 -21.13 3.33 2.77
N THR A 52 -20.82 3.91 1.62
CA THR A 52 -21.60 3.77 0.37
C THR A 52 -21.07 2.64 -0.51
N GLY A 53 -20.76 1.48 0.10
CA GLY A 53 -20.22 0.31 -0.60
C GLY A 53 -21.03 -0.08 -1.83
N ASN A 54 -20.44 -0.88 -2.73
CA ASN A 54 -21.07 -1.22 -4.00
C ASN A 54 -21.77 -2.57 -3.91
N SER A 55 -23.09 -2.60 -4.13
CA SER A 55 -23.86 -3.84 -4.16
C SER A 55 -23.31 -4.79 -5.22
N GLY A 56 -22.96 -6.03 -4.85
CA GLY A 56 -22.45 -7.05 -5.76
C GLY A 56 -20.92 -7.10 -5.92
N GLN A 57 -20.17 -6.46 -5.03
CA GLN A 57 -18.73 -6.67 -4.86
C GLN A 57 -18.42 -7.20 -3.46
N PRO A 58 -17.32 -7.95 -3.26
CA PRO A 58 -16.88 -8.32 -1.91
C PRO A 58 -16.64 -7.08 -1.03
N GLU A 59 -16.98 -7.18 0.25
CA GLU A 59 -16.59 -6.19 1.25
C GLU A 59 -15.17 -6.51 1.75
N TYR A 60 -14.39 -5.46 2.04
CA TYR A 60 -13.01 -5.56 2.52
C TYR A 60 -12.81 -4.98 3.92
N VAL A 61 -13.89 -4.55 4.57
CA VAL A 61 -13.90 -3.93 5.89
C VAL A 61 -15.21 -4.27 6.61
N GLY A 62 -15.28 -3.96 7.90
CA GLY A 62 -16.41 -4.36 8.75
C GLY A 62 -15.96 -5.28 9.89
N ASP A 63 -16.93 -5.82 10.61
CA ASP A 63 -16.65 -6.77 11.69
C ASP A 63 -16.04 -8.06 11.10
N PRO A 64 -15.14 -8.75 11.83
CA PRO A 64 -14.51 -9.96 11.33
C PRO A 64 -15.54 -11.04 10.95
N THR A 65 -15.48 -11.52 9.72
CA THR A 65 -16.25 -12.68 9.24
C THR A 65 -15.39 -13.57 8.33
N PRO A 66 -15.70 -14.87 8.19
CA PRO A 66 -15.01 -15.75 7.26
C PRO A 66 -15.07 -15.26 5.81
N GLU A 67 -16.17 -14.65 5.38
CA GLU A 67 -16.34 -14.11 4.03
C GLU A 67 -15.42 -12.91 3.79
N LEU A 68 -15.24 -12.06 4.80
CA LEU A 68 -14.34 -10.92 4.73
C LEU A 68 -12.88 -11.40 4.65
N ASP A 69 -12.48 -12.38 5.47
CA ASP A 69 -11.13 -12.95 5.41
C ASP A 69 -10.87 -13.65 4.07
N ALA A 70 -11.85 -14.39 3.54
CA ALA A 70 -11.76 -15.00 2.22
C ALA A 70 -11.64 -13.96 1.09
N ALA A 71 -12.35 -12.83 1.19
CA ALA A 71 -12.22 -11.74 0.22
C ALA A 71 -10.81 -11.14 0.21
N TRP A 72 -10.19 -10.99 1.39
CA TRP A 72 -8.79 -10.58 1.48
C TRP A 72 -7.85 -11.65 0.91
N ASP A 73 -8.05 -12.93 1.21
CA ASP A 73 -7.22 -14.00 0.66
C ASP A 73 -7.30 -14.07 -0.87
N GLU A 74 -8.48 -13.85 -1.46
CA GLU A 74 -8.68 -13.80 -2.92
C GLU A 74 -8.06 -12.55 -3.56
N LEU A 75 -8.06 -11.42 -2.85
CA LEU A 75 -7.46 -10.17 -3.31
C LEU A 75 -5.93 -10.27 -3.44
N MET A 76 -5.31 -11.08 -2.58
CA MET A 76 -3.87 -11.17 -2.48
C MET A 76 -3.25 -11.92 -3.65
N GLY A 77 -2.22 -11.31 -4.25
CA GLY A 77 -1.29 -12.03 -5.11
C GLY A 77 -0.27 -12.84 -4.31
N ALA A 78 0.63 -13.52 -5.01
CA ALA A 78 1.78 -14.16 -4.38
C ALA A 78 2.66 -13.11 -3.69
N VAL A 79 2.70 -13.13 -2.35
CA VAL A 79 3.51 -12.19 -1.56
C VAL A 79 5.00 -12.46 -1.76
N ASN A 80 5.39 -13.73 -1.88
CA ASN A 80 6.77 -14.13 -2.19
C ASN A 80 6.82 -14.69 -3.60
N ILE A 81 7.74 -14.18 -4.41
CA ILE A 81 7.94 -14.61 -5.79
C ILE A 81 9.40 -14.99 -6.03
N PHE A 82 9.62 -15.89 -7.00
CA PHE A 82 10.95 -16.14 -7.54
C PHE A 82 11.28 -15.09 -8.60
N ILE A 83 12.54 -14.67 -8.64
CA ILE A 83 13.09 -13.83 -9.70
C ILE A 83 14.23 -14.60 -10.34
N THR A 84 14.11 -14.81 -11.65
CA THR A 84 15.12 -15.53 -12.43
C THR A 84 16.39 -14.70 -12.55
N ALA A 85 17.52 -15.38 -12.78
CA ALA A 85 18.79 -14.68 -13.02
C ALA A 85 18.81 -13.86 -14.31
N GLU A 86 17.91 -14.13 -15.26
CA GLU A 86 17.75 -13.31 -16.47
C GLU A 86 17.00 -12.01 -16.18
N GLU A 87 16.00 -12.04 -15.29
CA GLU A 87 15.28 -10.86 -14.83
C GLU A 87 16.16 -9.96 -13.96
N GLU A 88 16.82 -10.55 -12.95
CA GLU A 88 17.73 -9.83 -12.05
C GLU A 88 18.80 -10.78 -11.46
N PRO A 89 20.05 -10.77 -11.97
CA PRO A 89 21.11 -11.66 -11.52
C PRO A 89 21.39 -11.58 -10.02
N GLY A 90 21.28 -12.71 -9.33
CA GLY A 90 21.66 -12.83 -7.91
C GLY A 90 20.56 -12.49 -6.90
N LEU A 91 19.39 -12.03 -7.35
CA LEU A 91 18.26 -11.74 -6.46
C LEU A 91 17.57 -13.03 -5.97
N GLY A 92 17.22 -13.93 -6.90
CA GLY A 92 16.65 -15.25 -6.60
C GLY A 92 15.20 -15.24 -6.11
N GLY A 93 14.75 -14.19 -5.44
CA GLY A 93 13.37 -14.01 -5.00
C GLY A 93 13.16 -12.75 -4.18
N GLY A 94 11.89 -12.39 -3.97
CA GLY A 94 11.52 -11.18 -3.25
C GLY A 94 10.01 -11.02 -3.10
N LEU A 95 9.62 -9.88 -2.53
CA LEU A 95 8.22 -9.53 -2.31
C LEU A 95 7.87 -8.28 -3.12
N PRO A 96 6.88 -8.32 -4.03
CA PRO A 96 6.33 -7.09 -4.60
C PRO A 96 5.72 -6.25 -3.50
N THR A 97 6.14 -4.99 -3.40
CA THR A 97 5.81 -4.10 -2.27
C THR A 97 4.30 -3.86 -2.14
N VAL A 98 3.55 -3.72 -3.24
CA VAL A 98 2.08 -3.60 -3.18
C VAL A 98 1.39 -4.74 -2.43
N PHE A 99 1.85 -5.99 -2.58
CA PHE A 99 1.25 -7.13 -1.88
C PHE A 99 1.72 -7.20 -0.43
N HIS A 100 2.96 -6.81 -0.14
CA HIS A 100 3.38 -6.62 1.25
C HIS A 100 2.54 -5.56 1.98
N ASP A 101 2.27 -4.43 1.33
CA ASP A 101 1.51 -3.32 1.90
C ASP A 101 0.04 -3.70 2.11
N LEU A 102 -0.56 -4.44 1.17
CA LEU A 102 -1.90 -5.01 1.34
C LEU A 102 -1.95 -6.03 2.49
N HIS A 103 -0.93 -6.88 2.64
CA HIS A 103 -0.81 -7.80 3.78
C HIS A 103 -0.74 -7.03 5.11
N CYS A 104 0.09 -6.00 5.19
CA CYS A 104 0.20 -5.14 6.37
C CYS A 104 -1.12 -4.42 6.68
N LEU A 105 -1.79 -3.89 5.66
CA LEU A 105 -3.08 -3.24 5.82
C LEU A 105 -4.16 -4.22 6.33
N ASN A 106 -4.16 -5.46 5.86
CA ASN A 106 -5.06 -6.50 6.38
C ASN A 106 -4.78 -6.83 7.86
N MET A 107 -3.50 -6.93 8.25
CA MET A 107 -3.13 -7.10 9.66
C MET A 107 -3.61 -5.92 10.52
N ILE A 108 -3.49 -4.69 10.02
CA ILE A 108 -4.01 -3.49 10.70
C ILE A 108 -5.53 -3.59 10.85
N ARG A 109 -6.26 -3.94 9.78
CA ARG A 109 -7.72 -4.15 9.82
C ARG A 109 -8.12 -5.16 10.89
N GLN A 110 -7.46 -6.31 10.94
CA GLN A 110 -7.74 -7.38 11.91
C GLN A 110 -7.52 -6.95 13.37
N ASN A 111 -6.65 -5.95 13.61
CA ASN A 111 -6.29 -5.47 14.94
C ASN A 111 -6.83 -4.06 15.25
N LEU A 112 -7.68 -3.51 14.39
CA LEU A 112 -8.12 -2.12 14.42
C LEU A 112 -8.80 -1.73 15.75
N HIS A 113 -9.48 -2.69 16.38
CA HIS A 113 -10.25 -2.49 17.61
C HIS A 113 -9.51 -2.90 18.89
N TYR A 114 -8.22 -3.26 18.80
CA TYR A 114 -7.45 -3.83 19.92
C TYR A 114 -7.41 -2.93 21.16
N TYR A 115 -7.44 -1.60 21.01
CA TYR A 115 -7.38 -0.63 22.12
C TYR A 115 -8.68 0.15 22.34
N TRP A 116 -9.82 -0.32 21.84
CA TRP A 116 -11.06 0.48 21.88
C TRP A 116 -11.50 0.83 23.31
N ASP A 117 -11.40 -0.14 24.23
CA ASP A 117 -11.74 0.03 25.65
C ASP A 117 -10.84 1.06 26.36
N TYR A 118 -9.61 1.24 25.89
CA TYR A 118 -8.66 2.20 26.44
C TYR A 118 -8.97 3.65 26.01
N TYR A 119 -9.65 3.84 24.89
CA TYR A 119 -10.02 5.15 24.34
C TYR A 119 -11.54 5.39 24.43
N PRO A 120 -12.09 5.64 25.63
CA PRO A 120 -13.53 5.64 25.91
C PRO A 120 -14.31 6.80 25.27
N HIS A 121 -13.62 7.84 24.79
CA HIS A 121 -14.24 8.98 24.12
C HIS A 121 -14.49 8.74 22.63
N ASN A 122 -14.14 7.58 22.12
CA ASN A 122 -14.40 7.20 20.73
C ASN A 122 -15.90 6.96 20.51
N ASN A 123 -16.56 7.87 19.80
CA ASN A 123 -17.94 7.63 19.36
C ASN A 123 -17.94 6.55 18.27
N ALA A 124 -18.31 5.32 18.63
CA ALA A 124 -18.29 4.18 17.73
C ALA A 124 -19.14 4.35 16.47
N SER A 125 -20.26 5.08 16.55
CA SER A 125 -21.15 5.28 15.39
C SER A 125 -20.54 6.17 14.31
N ILE A 126 -19.51 6.94 14.64
CA ILE A 126 -18.76 7.78 13.69
C ILE A 126 -17.40 7.16 13.38
N LEU A 127 -16.70 6.69 14.40
CA LEU A 127 -15.33 6.20 14.26
C LEU A 127 -15.29 4.90 13.46
N LYS A 128 -16.21 3.96 13.70
CA LYS A 128 -16.18 2.67 13.00
C LYS A 128 -16.38 2.84 11.48
N PRO A 129 -17.42 3.54 10.98
CA PRO A 129 -17.55 3.79 9.55
C PRO A 129 -16.35 4.55 8.96
N HIS A 130 -15.78 5.50 9.71
CA HIS A 130 -14.58 6.23 9.28
C HIS A 130 -13.36 5.32 9.11
N LEU A 131 -13.06 4.48 10.10
CA LEU A 131 -11.91 3.58 10.03
C LEU A 131 -12.10 2.54 8.92
N ASP A 132 -13.30 1.96 8.80
CA ASP A 132 -13.66 1.06 7.71
C ASP A 132 -13.46 1.77 6.34
N HIS A 133 -13.89 3.02 6.20
CA HIS A 133 -13.64 3.81 5.00
C HIS A 133 -12.16 4.06 4.74
N CYS A 134 -11.38 4.41 5.77
CA CYS A 134 -9.95 4.67 5.65
C CYS A 134 -9.19 3.43 5.17
N ILE A 135 -9.44 2.26 5.79
CA ILE A 135 -8.81 1.00 5.39
C ILE A 135 -9.13 0.69 3.93
N ASP A 136 -10.40 0.80 3.52
CA ASP A 136 -10.80 0.48 2.15
C ASP A 136 -10.27 1.50 1.12
N SER A 137 -10.21 2.78 1.48
CA SER A 137 -9.64 3.85 0.65
C SER A 137 -8.13 3.68 0.44
N ILE A 138 -7.40 3.31 1.50
CA ILE A 138 -5.96 3.00 1.42
C ILE A 138 -5.76 1.76 0.56
N ARG A 139 -6.54 0.68 0.76
CA ARG A 139 -6.50 -0.53 -0.07
C ARG A 139 -6.65 -0.21 -1.55
N LEU A 140 -7.66 0.59 -1.91
CA LEU A 140 -7.89 1.05 -3.29
C LEU A 140 -6.71 1.89 -3.81
N SER A 141 -6.12 2.75 -2.98
CA SER A 141 -4.96 3.58 -3.33
C SER A 141 -3.70 2.76 -3.57
N LEU A 142 -3.45 1.73 -2.75
CA LEU A 142 -2.34 0.79 -2.91
C LEU A 142 -2.48 0.01 -4.22
N MET A 143 -3.68 -0.52 -4.50
CA MET A 143 -3.96 -1.22 -5.76
C MET A 143 -3.85 -0.29 -6.99
N CYS A 144 -4.31 0.96 -6.85
CA CYS A 144 -4.25 1.95 -7.92
C CYS A 144 -2.84 2.42 -8.23
N SER A 145 -2.00 2.58 -7.19
CA SER A 145 -0.59 2.94 -7.35
C SER A 145 0.24 1.76 -7.83
N GLY A 146 -0.06 0.56 -7.33
CA GLY A 146 0.50 -0.70 -7.80
C GLY A 146 2.02 -0.72 -7.75
N ASP A 147 2.63 -0.37 -6.61
CA ASP A 147 4.08 -0.37 -6.50
C ASP A 147 4.66 -1.78 -6.69
N MET A 148 5.44 -1.94 -7.76
CA MET A 148 6.02 -3.21 -8.19
C MET A 148 7.49 -3.34 -7.80
N THR A 149 8.04 -2.41 -7.01
CA THR A 149 9.38 -2.61 -6.44
C THR A 149 9.42 -3.92 -5.67
N VAL A 150 10.50 -4.68 -5.86
CA VAL A 150 10.66 -6.00 -5.24
C VAL A 150 11.58 -5.87 -4.04
N ALA A 151 11.05 -6.09 -2.83
CA ALA A 151 11.87 -6.22 -1.63
C ALA A 151 12.67 -7.53 -1.69
N PRO A 152 14.01 -7.51 -1.76
CA PRO A 152 14.83 -8.70 -1.84
C PRO A 152 14.77 -9.52 -0.55
N ILE A 153 15.01 -10.82 -0.67
CA ILE A 153 15.24 -11.69 0.48
C ILE A 153 16.74 -11.76 0.79
N ILE A 154 17.15 -11.28 1.96
CA ILE A 154 18.55 -11.24 2.40
C ILE A 154 18.78 -12.12 3.63
N TRP A 155 20.02 -12.53 3.86
CA TRP A 155 20.40 -13.28 5.07
C TRP A 155 20.61 -12.34 6.25
N ASP A 156 19.82 -12.49 7.31
CA ASP A 156 20.04 -11.78 8.58
C ASP A 156 20.88 -12.65 9.54
N TYR A 157 22.09 -12.16 9.85
CA TYR A 157 23.02 -12.87 10.74
C TYR A 157 22.56 -12.94 12.19
N ASN A 158 21.81 -11.94 12.67
CA ASN A 158 21.33 -11.89 14.05
C ASN A 158 20.18 -12.88 14.28
N LYS A 159 19.37 -13.14 13.25
CA LYS A 159 18.26 -14.09 13.27
C LYS A 159 18.63 -15.47 12.70
N GLY A 160 19.76 -15.59 12.02
CA GLY A 160 20.19 -16.84 11.38
C GLY A 160 19.19 -17.36 10.35
N ARG A 161 18.48 -16.45 9.66
CA ARG A 161 17.48 -16.81 8.65
C ARG A 161 17.36 -15.72 7.59
N PHE A 162 16.75 -16.08 6.48
CA PHE A 162 16.37 -15.13 5.43
C PHE A 162 15.21 -14.23 5.87
N ILE A 163 15.30 -12.93 5.57
CA ILE A 163 14.27 -11.92 5.81
C ILE A 163 14.11 -11.01 4.58
N PRO A 164 12.94 -10.40 4.37
CA PRO A 164 12.81 -9.31 3.41
C PRO A 164 13.61 -8.07 3.85
N ASP A 165 14.31 -7.43 2.92
CA ASP A 165 14.86 -6.07 3.09
C ASP A 165 13.93 -5.08 2.36
N PHE A 166 13.29 -4.22 3.14
CA PHE A 166 12.37 -3.20 2.60
C PHE A 166 13.07 -1.87 2.30
N GLU A 167 14.35 -1.72 2.65
CA GLU A 167 15.09 -0.47 2.43
C GLU A 167 15.71 -0.44 1.03
N VAL A 168 14.85 -0.41 0.01
CA VAL A 168 15.23 -0.39 -1.42
C VAL A 168 14.72 0.86 -2.12
N HIS A 169 15.20 1.11 -3.34
CA HIS A 169 14.73 2.24 -4.13
C HIS A 169 13.36 1.99 -4.74
N HIS A 170 12.45 2.94 -4.55
CA HIS A 170 11.12 2.95 -5.16
C HIS A 170 11.04 4.01 -6.25
N THR A 171 10.20 3.77 -7.26
CA THR A 171 9.86 4.79 -8.26
C THR A 171 8.54 5.44 -7.87
N CYS A 172 8.59 6.66 -7.35
CA CYS A 172 7.42 7.39 -6.87
C CYS A 172 7.18 8.67 -7.68
N ARG A 173 6.00 9.27 -7.53
CA ARG A 173 5.82 10.68 -7.91
C ARG A 173 6.68 11.55 -7.00
N ASP A 174 7.20 12.64 -7.55
CA ASP A 174 7.93 13.63 -6.76
C ASP A 174 7.01 14.24 -5.71
N TYR A 175 7.24 13.88 -4.44
CA TYR A 175 6.40 14.30 -3.33
C TYR A 175 6.56 15.78 -3.00
N GLU A 176 7.77 16.33 -3.13
CA GLU A 176 7.96 17.75 -2.86
C GLU A 176 7.34 18.60 -3.97
N ALA A 177 7.45 18.18 -5.24
CA ALA A 177 6.72 18.85 -6.32
C ALA A 177 5.19 18.81 -6.10
N LEU A 178 4.64 17.67 -5.66
CA LEU A 178 3.22 17.56 -5.30
C LEU A 178 2.85 18.50 -4.16
N LYS A 179 3.66 18.51 -3.09
CA LYS A 179 3.46 19.35 -1.91
C LYS A 179 3.50 20.82 -2.28
N GLU A 180 4.53 21.28 -2.98
CA GLU A 180 4.64 22.66 -3.47
C GLU A 180 3.42 23.04 -4.34
N TRP A 181 2.99 22.15 -5.23
CA TRP A 181 1.82 22.36 -6.07
C TRP A 181 0.53 22.53 -5.26
N THR A 182 0.33 21.75 -4.19
CA THR A 182 -0.83 21.88 -3.29
C THR A 182 -0.78 23.15 -2.44
N LEU A 183 0.40 23.50 -1.92
CA LEU A 183 0.61 24.70 -1.11
C LEU A 183 0.31 26.00 -1.89
N ALA A 184 0.62 26.03 -3.20
CA ALA A 184 0.26 27.13 -4.10
C ALA A 184 -1.25 27.21 -4.44
N ARG A 185 -2.05 26.28 -3.91
CA ARG A 185 -3.52 26.19 -4.11
C ARG A 185 -4.27 26.01 -2.79
N ASP A 186 -3.58 26.17 -1.67
CA ASP A 186 -4.16 26.05 -0.35
C ASP A 186 -5.33 27.02 -0.18
N SER A 187 -6.50 26.47 0.15
CA SER A 187 -7.75 27.20 0.34
C SER A 187 -8.09 27.46 1.80
N GLU A 188 -7.29 26.96 2.74
CA GLU A 188 -7.58 26.97 4.17
C GLU A 188 -6.59 27.84 4.94
N HIS A 189 -5.31 27.77 4.61
CA HIS A 189 -4.28 28.47 5.38
C HIS A 189 -4.41 29.99 5.26
N GLU A 190 -4.58 30.67 6.41
CA GLU A 190 -4.90 32.11 6.51
C GLU A 190 -4.02 33.02 5.65
N GLU A 191 -2.72 32.73 5.62
CA GLU A 191 -1.72 33.51 4.89
C GLU A 191 -1.77 33.32 3.37
N ARG A 192 -2.32 32.22 2.87
CA ARG A 192 -2.21 31.80 1.45
C ARG A 192 -3.53 31.84 0.71
N TRP A 193 -4.64 31.53 1.40
CA TRP A 193 -5.93 31.37 0.73
C TRP A 193 -6.38 32.64 -0.01
N ARG A 194 -6.06 33.84 0.52
CA ARG A 194 -6.46 35.11 -0.12
C ARG A 194 -5.79 35.32 -1.46
N GLU A 195 -4.48 35.09 -1.52
CA GLU A 195 -3.69 35.22 -2.76
C GLU A 195 -4.10 34.15 -3.77
N ASN A 196 -4.31 32.91 -3.30
CA ASN A 196 -4.75 31.80 -4.14
C ASN A 196 -6.15 32.04 -4.71
N ALA A 197 -7.09 32.53 -3.91
CA ALA A 197 -8.44 32.88 -4.35
C ALA A 197 -8.44 34.04 -5.35
N ALA A 198 -7.63 35.08 -5.11
CA ALA A 198 -7.49 36.20 -6.04
C ALA A 198 -6.93 35.75 -7.39
N ARG A 199 -5.97 34.83 -7.40
CA ARG A 199 -5.42 34.22 -8.61
C ARG A 199 -6.48 33.42 -9.39
N LEU A 200 -7.24 32.57 -8.71
CA LEU A 200 -8.33 31.81 -9.35
C LEU A 200 -9.40 32.72 -9.96
N HIS A 201 -9.80 33.77 -9.24
CA HIS A 201 -10.76 34.75 -9.73
C HIS A 201 -10.23 35.50 -10.97
N ALA A 202 -8.94 35.84 -11.00
CA ALA A 202 -8.31 36.45 -12.17
C ALA A 202 -8.24 35.50 -13.38
N GLU A 203 -8.22 34.19 -13.15
CA GLU A 203 -8.29 33.14 -14.18
C GLU A 203 -9.74 32.85 -14.64
N GLY A 204 -10.75 33.50 -14.04
CA GLY A 204 -12.16 33.40 -14.44
C GLY A 204 -12.93 32.26 -13.76
N HIS A 205 -12.46 31.78 -12.62
CA HIS A 205 -13.09 30.76 -11.78
C HIS A 205 -13.73 31.33 -10.51
#